data_AF-X1TFM7-F1
#
_entry.id   AF-X1TFM7-F1
#
_cell.length_a   1.000
_cell.length_b   1.000
_cell.length_c   1.000
_cell.angle_alpha   90.00
_cell.angle_beta   90.00
_cell.angle_gamma   90.00
#
_symmetry.space_group_name_H-M   'P 1'
#
loop_
_entity.id
_entity.type
_entity.pdbx_description
1 polymer ?
#
loop_
_entity_poly.entity_id
_entity_poly.type
_entity_poly.pdbx_seq_one_letter_code
_entity_poly.pdbx_strand_id
1 'polypeptide(L)'
;MAAGKSQEVSFSVAKEDAGSYSVAVDGLSASFTVLAPAPSVVPDEVEEVPVPAPFNWPLVGGIIAGGIIVGLLIYFFVFRRRVYLEWIGKAKEIVKRNR
;
A
#
# COMPACT_ATOMS: atom_id res chain seq x y z
N MET A 1 -10.76 -70.59 -19.06
CA MET A 1 -10.06 -69.30 -18.93
C MET A 1 -8.61 -69.60 -18.58
N ALA A 2 -7.64 -68.97 -19.25
CA ALA A 2 -6.22 -69.29 -19.05
C ALA A 2 -5.73 -68.74 -17.69
N ALA A 3 -5.02 -69.58 -16.93
CA ALA A 3 -4.39 -69.18 -15.67
C ALA A 3 -3.27 -68.17 -15.94
N GLY A 4 -3.19 -67.09 -15.15
CA GLY A 4 -2.11 -66.09 -15.23
C GLY A 4 -2.45 -64.74 -15.86
N LYS A 5 -3.72 -64.39 -16.05
CA LYS A 5 -4.11 -63.03 -16.45
C LYS A 5 -4.23 -62.11 -15.24
N SER A 6 -3.37 -61.12 -15.12
CA SER A 6 -3.51 -59.99 -14.18
C SER A 6 -4.25 -58.84 -14.86
N GLN A 7 -5.08 -58.13 -14.10
CA GLN A 7 -5.76 -56.90 -14.55
C GLN A 7 -5.45 -55.79 -13.55
N GLU A 8 -5.15 -54.61 -14.06
CA GLU A 8 -4.97 -53.41 -13.25
C GLU A 8 -6.33 -52.77 -12.99
N VAL A 9 -6.60 -52.45 -11.73
CA VAL A 9 -7.85 -51.80 -11.31
C VAL A 9 -7.49 -50.56 -10.49
N SER A 10 -8.01 -49.40 -10.89
CA SER A 10 -7.74 -48.11 -10.26
C SER A 10 -8.96 -47.60 -9.51
N PHE A 11 -8.75 -47.12 -8.28
CA PHE A 11 -9.78 -46.51 -7.45
C PHE A 11 -9.32 -45.10 -7.06
N SER A 12 -10.23 -44.14 -7.04
CA SER A 12 -9.96 -42.77 -6.57
C SER A 12 -10.69 -42.54 -5.25
N VAL A 13 -9.95 -42.10 -4.23
CA VAL A 13 -10.48 -41.85 -2.88
C VAL A 13 -9.95 -40.50 -2.40
N ALA A 14 -10.84 -39.63 -1.95
CA ALA A 14 -10.50 -38.34 -1.35
C ALA A 14 -11.02 -38.30 0.10
N LYS A 15 -10.20 -37.77 1.02
CA LYS A 15 -10.56 -37.50 2.41
C LYS A 15 -10.12 -36.10 2.79
N GLU A 16 -11.05 -35.36 3.38
CA GLU A 16 -10.89 -33.95 3.75
C GLU A 16 -10.41 -33.80 5.19
N ASP A 17 -10.86 -34.68 6.09
CA ASP A 17 -10.48 -34.65 7.49
C ASP A 17 -9.08 -35.23 7.73
N ALA A 18 -8.33 -34.59 8.61
CA ALA A 18 -7.05 -35.11 9.07
C ALA A 18 -7.24 -36.39 9.89
N GLY A 19 -6.45 -37.41 9.61
CA GLY A 19 -6.57 -38.70 10.29
C GLY A 19 -5.85 -39.83 9.58
N SER A 20 -5.74 -40.97 10.27
CA SER A 20 -5.23 -42.20 9.69
C SER A 20 -6.38 -43.04 9.15
N TYR A 21 -6.27 -43.43 7.89
CA TYR A 21 -7.28 -44.21 7.19
C TYR A 21 -6.67 -45.54 6.73
N SER A 22 -7.45 -46.62 6.88
CA SER A 22 -7.09 -47.94 6.37
C SER A 22 -7.95 -48.28 5.15
N VAL A 23 -7.31 -48.71 4.08
CA VAL A 23 -7.91 -49.19 2.83
C VAL A 23 -7.76 -50.70 2.80
N ALA A 24 -8.85 -51.43 2.61
CA ALA A 24 -8.85 -52.88 2.47
C ALA A 24 -9.49 -53.30 1.15
N VAL A 25 -8.77 -54.11 0.36
CA VAL A 25 -9.26 -54.69 -0.89
C VAL A 25 -8.95 -56.18 -0.88
N ASP A 26 -9.98 -57.02 -0.86
CA ASP A 26 -9.85 -58.48 -0.96
C ASP A 26 -8.78 -59.08 0.00
N GLY A 27 -8.79 -58.62 1.25
CA GLY A 27 -7.85 -59.08 2.29
C GLY A 27 -6.47 -58.40 2.31
N LEU A 28 -6.16 -57.56 1.31
CA LEU A 28 -4.98 -56.69 1.32
C LEU A 28 -5.33 -55.37 2.00
N SER A 29 -4.56 -54.99 3.03
CA SER A 29 -4.76 -53.73 3.76
C SER A 29 -3.55 -52.81 3.64
N ALA A 30 -3.81 -51.53 3.37
CA ALA A 30 -2.82 -50.46 3.42
C ALA A 30 -3.39 -49.27 4.20
N SER A 31 -2.55 -48.39 4.74
CA SER A 31 -3.00 -47.18 5.43
C SER A 31 -2.32 -45.93 4.89
N PHE A 32 -3.04 -44.81 4.95
CA PHE A 32 -2.51 -43.49 4.65
C PHE A 32 -2.97 -42.49 5.71
N THR A 33 -2.15 -41.47 5.95
CA THR A 33 -2.45 -40.39 6.89
C THR A 33 -2.74 -39.12 6.14
N VAL A 34 -3.93 -38.55 6.34
CA VAL A 34 -4.27 -37.21 5.91
C VAL A 34 -3.79 -36.25 6.99
N LEU A 35 -2.91 -35.34 6.61
CA LEU A 35 -2.44 -34.29 7.51
C LEU A 35 -3.41 -33.12 7.47
N ALA A 36 -3.66 -32.51 8.63
CA ALA A 36 -4.31 -31.22 8.66
C ALA A 36 -3.44 -30.22 7.88
N PRO A 37 -4.05 -29.30 7.13
CA PRO A 37 -3.30 -28.18 6.59
C PRO A 37 -2.57 -27.50 7.75
N ALA A 38 -1.28 -27.23 7.56
CA ALA A 38 -0.52 -26.47 8.54
C ALA A 38 -1.31 -25.18 8.85
N PRO A 39 -1.40 -24.76 10.13
CA PRO A 39 -1.96 -23.46 10.42
C PRO A 39 -1.19 -22.47 9.55
N SER A 40 -1.91 -21.66 8.75
CA SER A 40 -1.29 -20.53 8.09
C SER A 40 -0.61 -19.75 9.20
N VAL A 41 0.71 -19.80 9.23
CA VAL A 41 1.53 -18.90 10.03
C VAL A 41 1.19 -17.54 9.43
N VAL A 42 0.16 -16.90 9.98
CA VAL A 42 0.17 -15.45 10.06
C VAL A 42 1.53 -15.18 10.69
N PRO A 43 2.45 -14.47 10.05
CA PRO A 43 3.76 -14.26 10.63
C PRO A 43 3.63 -13.50 11.95
N ASP A 44 3.48 -14.25 13.04
CA ASP A 44 3.79 -13.83 14.42
C ASP A 44 5.31 -13.91 14.66
N GLU A 45 6.09 -14.02 13.58
CA GLU A 45 7.51 -13.71 13.52
C GLU A 45 7.68 -12.53 12.56
N VAL A 46 7.41 -11.34 13.09
CA VAL A 46 7.89 -10.09 12.51
C VAL A 46 9.39 -10.11 12.79
N GLU A 47 10.21 -10.53 11.81
CA GLU A 47 11.50 -9.86 11.67
C GLU A 47 11.18 -8.37 11.76
N GLU A 48 11.74 -7.65 12.73
CA GLU A 48 11.59 -6.20 12.83
C GLU A 48 12.26 -5.57 11.60
N VAL A 49 11.60 -5.67 10.44
CA VAL A 49 11.88 -4.80 9.30
C VAL A 49 11.68 -3.40 9.87
N PRO A 50 12.70 -2.52 9.83
CA PRO A 50 12.56 -1.20 10.40
C PRO A 50 11.37 -0.53 9.74
N VAL A 51 10.27 -0.41 10.47
CA VAL A 51 9.08 0.30 10.00
C VAL A 51 9.55 1.70 9.60
N PRO A 52 9.34 2.12 8.34
CA PRO A 52 9.77 3.44 7.91
C PRO A 52 9.12 4.45 8.85
N ALA A 53 9.93 5.32 9.45
CA ALA A 53 9.48 6.32 10.40
C ALA A 53 8.24 7.05 9.83
N PRO A 54 7.20 7.29 10.64
CA PRO A 54 5.98 7.89 10.16
C PRO A 54 6.30 9.25 9.52
N PHE A 55 5.92 9.40 8.25
CA PHE A 55 6.14 10.62 7.51
C PHE A 55 5.34 11.77 8.13
N ASN A 56 6.03 12.83 8.55
CA ASN A 56 5.45 13.95 9.30
C ASN A 56 4.61 14.88 8.42
N TRP A 57 3.44 14.40 8.01
CA TRP A 57 2.46 15.15 7.21
C TRP A 57 2.13 16.54 7.75
N PRO A 58 1.91 16.75 9.07
CA PRO A 58 1.67 18.08 9.60
C PRO A 58 2.85 19.04 9.38
N LEU A 59 4.08 18.53 9.45
CA LEU A 59 5.30 19.32 9.24
C LEU A 59 5.43 19.73 7.77
N VAL A 60 5.22 18.80 6.85
CA VAL A 60 5.25 19.06 5.40
C VAL A 60 4.15 20.03 4.99
N GLY A 61 2.93 19.85 5.52
CA GLY A 61 1.81 20.77 5.30
C GLY A 61 2.09 22.17 5.83
N GLY A 62 2.72 22.28 7.01
CA GLY A 62 3.11 23.56 7.60
C GLY A 62 4.10 24.35 6.75
N ILE A 63 5.10 23.68 6.16
CA ILE A 63 6.09 24.32 5.27
C ILE A 63 5.43 24.87 4.00
N ILE A 64 4.54 24.08 3.37
CA ILE A 64 3.84 24.50 2.15
C ILE A 64 2.92 25.69 2.45
N ALA A 65 2.12 25.61 3.52
CA ALA A 65 1.22 26.69 3.92
C ALA A 65 1.98 27.98 4.24
N GLY A 66 3.10 27.87 4.97
CA GLY A 66 3.99 28.99 5.26
C GLY A 66 4.54 29.65 4.00
N GLY A 67 5.01 28.85 3.04
CA GLY A 67 5.52 29.35 1.75
C GLY A 67 4.47 30.12 0.96
N ILE A 68 3.22 29.64 0.93
CA ILE A 68 2.11 30.33 0.26
C ILE A 68 1.81 31.67 0.94
N ILE A 69 1.73 31.70 2.27
CA ILE A 69 1.45 32.92 3.03
C ILE A 69 2.57 33.96 2.82
N VAL A 70 3.83 33.54 2.92
CA VAL A 70 4.99 34.43 2.70
C VAL A 70 5.01 34.94 1.26
N GLY A 71 4.79 34.06 0.28
CA GLY A 71 4.69 34.44 -1.14
C GLY A 71 3.57 35.45 -1.39
N LEU A 72 2.39 35.23 -0.82
CA LEU A 72 1.26 36.17 -0.91
C LEU A 72 1.54 37.49 -0.21
N LEU A 73 2.20 37.49 0.96
CA LEU A 73 2.59 38.72 1.65
C LEU A 73 3.63 39.51 0.85
N ILE A 74 4.64 38.85 0.29
CA ILE A 74 5.65 39.50 -0.57
C ILE A 74 4.97 40.03 -1.83
N TYR A 75 4.15 39.21 -2.50
CA TYR A 75 3.39 39.61 -3.67
C TYR A 75 2.52 40.83 -3.34
N PHE A 76 1.72 40.77 -2.28
CA PHE A 76 0.84 41.85 -1.88
C PHE A 76 1.63 43.12 -1.53
N PHE A 77 2.75 43.01 -0.82
CA PHE A 77 3.54 44.16 -0.41
C PHE A 77 4.31 44.80 -1.58
N VAL A 78 4.86 44.00 -2.49
CA VAL A 78 5.53 44.48 -3.71
C VAL A 78 4.51 45.05 -4.70
N PHE A 79 3.42 44.33 -4.93
CA PHE A 79 2.33 44.76 -5.81
C PHE A 79 1.73 46.06 -5.32
N ARG A 80 1.46 46.16 -4.01
CA ARG A 80 0.98 47.40 -3.39
C ARG A 80 2.00 48.52 -3.56
N ARG A 81 3.31 48.30 -3.34
CA ARG A 81 4.32 49.35 -3.56
C ARG A 81 4.44 49.80 -5.03
N ARG A 82 4.30 48.90 -6.00
CA ARG A 82 4.35 49.22 -7.44
C ARG A 82 3.22 50.16 -7.86
N VAL A 83 1.99 49.87 -7.42
CA VAL A 83 0.81 50.69 -7.75
C VAL A 83 0.91 52.10 -7.14
N TYR A 84 1.44 52.22 -5.92
CA TYR A 84 1.63 53.53 -5.27
C TYR A 84 2.70 54.39 -5.97
N LEU A 85 3.77 53.79 -6.50
CA LEU A 85 4.83 54.54 -7.18
C LEU A 85 4.39 55.09 -8.54
N GLU A 86 3.62 54.33 -9.32
CA GLU A 86 3.02 54.83 -10.56
C GLU A 86 2.04 55.98 -10.30
N TRP A 87 1.24 55.86 -9.24
CA TRP A 87 0.29 56.89 -8.84
C TRP A 87 0.99 58.19 -8.42
N ILE A 88 2.07 58.10 -7.63
CA ILE A 88 2.89 59.25 -7.23
C ILE A 88 3.61 59.88 -8.43
N GLY A 89 4.12 59.07 -9.36
CA GLY A 89 4.75 59.55 -10.59
C GLY A 89 3.78 60.36 -11.45
N LYS A 90 2.57 59.83 -11.66
CA LYS A 90 1.50 60.54 -12.38
C LYS A 90 1.07 61.83 -11.68
N ALA A 91 0.95 61.82 -10.34
CA ALA A 91 0.58 63.01 -9.58
C ALA A 91 1.61 64.14 -9.73
N LYS A 92 2.91 63.81 -9.71
CA LYS A 92 3.99 64.80 -9.93
C LYS A 92 3.97 65.38 -11.34
N GLU A 93 3.71 64.56 -12.36
CA GLU A 93 3.58 65.02 -13.75
C GLU A 93 2.39 65.97 -13.95
N ILE A 94 1.24 65.70 -13.31
CA ILE A 94 0.06 66.56 -13.37
C ILE A 94 0.35 67.94 -12.76
N VAL A 95 1.03 67.98 -11.60
CA VAL A 95 1.40 69.24 -10.94
C VAL A 95 2.43 70.03 -11.75
N LYS A 96 3.41 69.36 -12.35
CA LYS A 96 4.44 69.99 -13.20
C LYS A 96 3.85 70.59 -14.48
N ARG A 97 2.84 69.96 -15.06
CA ARG A 97 2.17 70.44 -16.28
C ARG A 97 1.28 71.67 -16.03
N ASN A 98 0.81 71.84 -14.79
CA ASN A 98 -0.11 72.92 -14.41
C ASN A 98 0.58 74.12 -13.75
N ARG A 99 1.92 74.17 -13.77
CA ARG A 99 2.75 75.30 -13.32
C ARG A 99 3.57 75.78 -14.51
#